data_AF-A0A2V5X1C8-F1
#
_entry.id   AF-A0A2V5X1C8-F1
#
_cell.length_a   1.000
_cell.length_b   1.000
_cell.length_c   1.000
_cell.angle_alpha   90.00
_cell.angle_beta   90.00
_cell.angle_gamma   90.00
#
_symmetry.space_group_name_H-M   'P 1'
#
loop_
_entity.id
_entity.type
_entity.pdbx_description
1 polymer ?
#
loop_
_entity_poly.entity_id
_entity_poly.type
_entity_poly.pdbx_seq_one_letter_code
_entity_poly.pdbx_strand_id
1 'polypeptide(L)' 'MKYLIFAVIWLCTFTIYAKLPALIPREVLFGNPERADPQISPDGSQLSWLAPDKNGVLNVWV' A
#
# COMPACT_ATOMS: atom_id res chain seq x y z
N MET A 1 21.65 49.65 12.83
CA MET A 1 20.39 49.05 12.34
C MET A 1 20.55 48.22 11.06
N LYS A 2 21.48 48.51 10.12
CA LYS A 2 21.60 47.72 8.86
C LYS A 2 21.95 46.24 9.03
N TYR A 3 22.78 45.88 10.02
CA TYR A 3 23.22 44.50 10.25
C TYR A 3 22.13 43.61 10.87
N LEU A 4 21.13 44.21 11.51
CA LEU A 4 20.00 43.49 12.10
C LEU A 4 19.08 42.93 11.01
N ILE A 5 18.95 43.66 9.89
CA ILE A 5 18.13 43.27 8.74
C ILE A 5 18.77 42.07 8.00
N PHE A 6 20.09 42.04 7.86
CA PHE A 6 20.80 40.91 7.25
C PHE A 6 20.71 39.62 8.09
N ALA A 7 20.68 39.74 9.42
CA ALA A 7 20.54 38.58 10.32
C ALA A 7 19.15 37.93 10.23
N VAL A 8 18.09 38.73 10.06
CA VAL A 8 16.72 38.22 9.91
C VAL A 8 16.52 37.53 8.55
N ILE A 9 17.16 38.02 7.50
CA ILE A 9 17.11 37.40 6.15
C ILE A 9 17.85 36.05 6.14
N TRP A 10 18.90 35.89 6.94
CA TRP A 10 19.66 34.64 7.04
C TRP A 10 18.96 33.55 7.87
N LEU A 11 18.06 33.93 8.80
CA LEU A 11 17.30 32.99 9.62
C LEU A 11 16.11 32.33 8.89
N CYS A 12 15.64 32.90 7.76
CA CYS A 12 14.36 32.53 7.15
C CYS A 12 14.42 31.52 6.00
N THR A 13 15.57 30.93 5.65
CA THR A 13 15.70 30.14 4.39
C THR A 13 15.86 28.63 4.57
N PHE A 14 15.39 28.05 5.68
CA PHE A 14 15.28 26.58 5.81
C PHE A 14 13.83 26.15 6.01
N THR A 15 13.03 26.27 4.96
CA THR A 15 11.76 25.53 4.86
C THR A 15 12.06 24.09 4.45
N ILE A 16 11.95 23.16 5.38
CA ILE A 16 12.01 21.72 5.08
C ILE A 16 10.69 21.35 4.40
N TYR A 17 10.73 21.04 3.10
CA TYR A 17 9.58 20.51 2.38
C TYR A 17 9.53 18.99 2.53
N ALA A 18 8.57 18.49 3.31
CA ALA A 18 8.31 17.05 3.39
C ALA A 18 7.51 16.61 2.16
N LYS A 19 8.08 15.70 1.36
CA LYS A 19 7.35 15.08 0.25
C LYS A 19 6.25 14.17 0.80
N LEU A 20 5.06 14.25 0.20
CA LEU A 20 3.96 13.32 0.52
C LEU A 20 4.40 11.86 0.27
N PRO A 21 3.90 10.90 1.08
CA PRO A 21 4.17 9.49 0.85
C PRO A 21 3.61 9.07 -0.52
N ALA A 22 4.19 8.02 -1.08
CA ALA A 22 3.64 7.41 -2.30
C ALA A 22 2.22 6.92 -2.03
N LEU A 23 1.35 7.07 -3.02
CA LEU A 23 -0.01 6.54 -2.96
C LEU A 23 0.03 5.01 -3.04
N ILE A 24 -0.82 4.35 -2.27
CA ILE A 24 -1.05 2.91 -2.40
C ILE A 24 -1.79 2.68 -3.73
N PRO A 25 -1.31 1.81 -4.62
CA PRO A 25 -2.04 1.46 -5.83
C PRO A 25 -3.41 0.87 -5.49
N ARG A 26 -4.46 1.28 -6.21
CA ARG A 26 -5.84 0.79 -6.00
C ARG A 26 -5.94 -0.72 -6.15
N GLU A 27 -5.12 -1.32 -7.02
CA GLU A 27 -5.07 -2.75 -7.27
C GLU A 27 -4.62 -3.53 -6.02
N VAL A 28 -3.80 -2.93 -5.15
CA VAL A 28 -3.41 -3.54 -3.87
C VAL A 28 -4.58 -3.56 -2.88
N LEU A 29 -5.43 -2.55 -2.92
CA LEU A 29 -6.55 -2.41 -1.98
C LEU A 29 -7.83 -3.14 -2.43
N PHE A 30 -8.05 -3.21 -3.75
CA PHE A 30 -9.32 -3.64 -4.33
C PHE A 30 -9.17 -4.72 -5.41
N GLY A 31 -7.95 -5.15 -5.71
CA GLY A 31 -7.71 -6.25 -6.64
C GLY A 31 -8.05 -7.62 -6.04
N ASN A 32 -8.05 -8.65 -6.89
CA ASN A 32 -8.27 -10.01 -6.43
C ASN A 32 -7.07 -10.50 -5.61
N PRO A 33 -7.31 -11.03 -4.40
CA PRO A 33 -6.25 -11.58 -3.56
C PRO A 33 -5.69 -12.87 -4.16
N GLU A 34 -4.42 -13.15 -3.88
CA GLU A 34 -3.77 -14.40 -4.33
C GLU A 34 -4.40 -15.64 -3.66
N ARG A 35 -4.80 -15.51 -2.39
CA ARG A 35 -5.51 -16.55 -1.62
C ARG A 35 -6.52 -15.89 -0.70
N ALA A 36 -7.79 -16.22 -0.86
CA ALA A 36 -8.86 -15.78 0.03
C ALA A 36 -9.78 -16.93 0.41
N ASP A 37 -10.54 -16.73 1.48
CA ASP A 37 -11.55 -17.67 1.98
C ASP A 37 -11.05 -19.13 2.06
N PRO A 38 -9.99 -19.40 2.85
CA PRO A 38 -9.49 -20.76 3.00
C PRO A 38 -10.52 -21.62 3.74
N GLN A 39 -10.77 -22.82 3.22
CA GLN A 39 -11.66 -23.82 3.81
C GLN A 39 -10.93 -25.15 3.93
N ILE A 40 -11.12 -25.87 5.02
CA ILE A 40 -10.53 -27.19 5.25
C ILE A 40 -11.64 -28.23 5.36
N SER A 41 -11.41 -29.40 4.74
CA SER A 41 -12.29 -30.56 4.90
C SER A 41 -12.33 -31.06 6.36
N PRO A 42 -13.43 -31.68 6.82
CA PRO A 42 -13.55 -32.12 8.22
C PRO A 42 -12.48 -33.12 8.68
N ASP A 43 -11.95 -33.94 7.77
CA ASP A 43 -10.86 -34.89 8.04
C ASP A 43 -9.46 -34.30 7.87
N GLY A 44 -9.37 -33.03 7.43
CA GLY A 44 -8.11 -32.32 7.21
C GLY A 44 -7.33 -32.75 5.96
N SER A 45 -7.90 -33.60 5.11
CA SER A 45 -7.19 -34.15 3.94
C SER A 45 -7.07 -33.18 2.76
N GLN A 46 -7.95 -32.17 2.71
CA GLN A 46 -8.07 -31.20 1.62
C GLN A 46 -8.19 -29.78 2.17
N LEU A 47 -7.60 -28.84 1.44
CA LEU A 47 -7.66 -27.39 1.67
C LEU A 47 -8.09 -26.72 0.38
N SER A 48 -9.14 -25.92 0.42
CA SER A 48 -9.57 -25.12 -0.73
C SER A 48 -9.46 -23.62 -0.46
N TRP A 49 -9.28 -22.82 -1.51
CA TRP A 49 -9.26 -21.36 -1.43
C TRP A 49 -9.72 -20.71 -2.74
N LEU A 50 -10.07 -19.43 -2.66
CA LEU A 50 -10.33 -18.59 -3.83
C LEU A 50 -9.02 -17.96 -4.33
N ALA A 51 -8.75 -18.11 -5.64
CA ALA A 51 -7.64 -17.44 -6.31
C ALA A 51 -7.98 -17.12 -7.77
N PRO A 52 -7.41 -16.03 -8.33
CA PRO A 52 -7.65 -15.63 -9.72
C PRO A 52 -6.99 -16.60 -10.69
N ASP A 53 -7.66 -16.91 -11.80
CA ASP A 53 -7.06 -17.57 -12.95
C ASP A 53 -6.19 -16.61 -13.77
N LYS A 54 -5.65 -17.08 -14.89
CA LYS A 54 -4.85 -16.27 -15.82
C LYS A 54 -5.59 -15.04 -16.38
N ASN A 55 -6.92 -15.03 -16.34
CA ASN A 55 -7.76 -13.93 -16.79
C ASN A 55 -8.26 -13.06 -15.63
N GLY A 56 -7.83 -13.35 -14.40
CA GLY A 56 -8.22 -12.61 -13.20
C GLY A 56 -9.54 -13.06 -12.59
N VAL A 57 -10.20 -14.11 -13.07
CA VAL A 57 -11.48 -14.57 -12.50
C VAL A 57 -11.21 -15.42 -11.26
N LEU A 58 -11.83 -15.05 -10.12
CA LEU A 58 -11.75 -15.86 -8.90
C LEU A 58 -12.44 -17.21 -9.11
N ASN A 59 -11.67 -18.27 -8.90
CA ASN A 59 -12.14 -19.66 -8.94
C ASN A 59 -11.80 -20.36 -7.62
N VAL A 60 -12.46 -21.50 -7.40
CA VAL A 60 -12.13 -22.40 -6.30
C VAL A 60 -10.98 -23.31 -6.72
N TRP A 61 -9.96 -23.37 -5.88
CA TRP A 61 -8.82 -24.28 -5.99
C TRP A 61 -8.86 -25.24 -4.81
N VAL A 62 -8.44 -26.49 -5.03
CA VAL A 62 -8.31 -27.56 -4.01
C VAL A 62 -6.91 -28.14 -4.12
#